data_AF-A0A7S0XVN6-F1
#
_entry.id   AF-A0A7S0XVN6-F1
#
_cell.length_a   1.000
_cell.length_b   1.000
_cell.length_c   1.000
_cell.angle_alpha   90.00
_cell.angle_beta   90.00
_cell.angle_gamma   90.00
#
_symmetry.space_group_name_H-M   'P 1'
#
loop_
_entity.id
_entity.type
_entity.pdbx_description
1 polymer ?
#
loop_
_entity_poly.entity_id
_entity_poly.type
_entity_poly.pdbx_seq_one_letter_code
_entity_poly.pdbx_strand_id
1 'polypeptide(L)'
;GDSPQPREGRGGWDEDGAEVLTVYGDEDRHDAPSSVPSGLVMAEHLQNYTQRALLLPESYSGSEAVDFVQQYSFVMEEDGDDLSALDILYIKRSDATLLGYVLPADLLVKSKGELASTTLGDMARTFKVKLSVDDDPEDMLRKFRRAGFSLRAPLLDRENRIVGVINPQDVLKQQMIEDTDDMLRYSGVINPMRDTEENLPYASYFGTPVWTHIRQRSTVLTVLLLLQSLSSVVLSRYQGLLERNVFLALFLTMLTGTGGNAGNQSSALIIRGLSTGEIDDNNSHKVVIREVVASSVIALMLAAAAFARVMLTKGAPLQMGITIAVATYATVVFAVAGGTIVPLALQRIGLDPCNLSSPMLATLTDIMGVLLLCVVSTAVLEPGVRAP
;
A
#
# COMPACT_ATOMS: atom_id res chain seq x y z
N GLY A 1 44.07 9.77 25.05
CA GLY A 1 44.94 8.84 24.29
C GLY A 1 44.04 8.22 23.26
N ASP A 2 44.32 8.52 22.01
CA ASP A 2 43.38 8.56 20.89
C ASP A 2 42.48 7.33 20.72
N SER A 3 41.18 7.62 20.57
CA SER A 3 40.19 6.73 19.98
C SER A 3 40.43 6.68 18.46
N PRO A 4 40.45 5.51 17.81
CA PRO A 4 40.57 5.46 16.35
C PRO A 4 39.27 5.97 15.73
N GLN A 5 39.39 7.04 14.94
CA GLN A 5 38.31 7.54 14.09
C GLN A 5 37.94 6.52 13.00
N PRO A 6 36.67 6.42 12.60
CA PRO A 6 36.27 5.63 11.44
C PRO A 6 36.90 6.26 10.19
N ARG A 7 37.61 5.45 9.40
CA ARG A 7 38.22 5.91 8.15
C ARG A 7 37.14 6.07 7.09
N GLU A 8 36.92 7.32 6.70
CA GLU A 8 36.14 7.76 5.54
C GLU A 8 36.57 7.04 4.24
N GLY A 9 35.57 6.77 3.39
CA GLY A 9 35.65 6.72 1.92
C GLY A 9 36.85 6.03 1.28
N ARG A 10 36.73 4.72 1.02
CA ARG A 10 37.47 4.07 -0.07
C ARG A 10 36.57 3.11 -0.85
N GLY A 11 35.99 3.61 -1.94
CA GLY A 11 35.83 2.79 -3.13
C GLY A 11 37.24 2.50 -3.67
N GLY A 12 37.72 1.28 -3.53
CA GLY A 12 39.02 0.91 -4.09
C GLY A 12 39.46 -0.50 -3.77
N TRP A 13 39.18 -1.42 -4.70
CA TRP A 13 39.87 -2.69 -5.03
C TRP A 13 39.36 -3.06 -6.44
N ASP A 14 40.10 -3.28 -7.53
CA ASP A 14 41.53 -3.33 -7.87
C ASP A 14 41.68 -3.03 -9.40
N GLU A 15 42.89 -2.85 -9.93
CA GLU A 15 43.21 -2.49 -11.34
C GLU A 15 42.74 -3.49 -12.44
N ASP A 16 42.01 -4.55 -12.08
CA ASP A 16 41.60 -5.67 -12.95
C ASP A 16 40.08 -5.76 -13.24
N GLY A 17 39.26 -4.81 -12.74
CA GLY A 17 37.89 -4.58 -13.21
C GLY A 17 36.74 -5.27 -12.45
N ALA A 18 37.02 -5.98 -11.36
CA ALA A 18 36.00 -6.41 -10.40
C ALA A 18 35.47 -5.22 -9.60
N GLU A 19 34.15 -5.11 -9.43
CA GLU A 19 33.49 -3.97 -8.79
C GLU A 19 32.42 -4.45 -7.81
N VAL A 20 32.41 -3.86 -6.61
CA VAL A 20 31.29 -3.99 -5.67
C VAL A 20 30.38 -2.80 -5.91
N LEU A 21 29.13 -3.05 -6.34
CA LEU A 21 28.13 -1.98 -6.38
C LEU A 21 27.74 -1.61 -4.96
N THR A 22 28.15 -0.42 -4.53
CA THR A 22 27.62 0.26 -3.36
C THR A 22 26.32 0.96 -3.74
N VAL A 23 25.22 0.56 -3.10
CA VAL A 23 23.94 1.26 -3.20
C VAL A 23 24.07 2.48 -2.27
N TYR A 24 24.18 3.67 -2.83
CA TYR A 24 24.22 4.90 -2.04
C TYR A 24 22.80 5.26 -1.58
N GLY A 25 22.56 5.25 -0.27
CA GLY A 25 21.39 5.90 0.33
C GLY A 25 21.55 7.43 0.29
N ASP A 26 20.43 8.16 0.45
CA ASP A 26 20.40 9.62 0.33
C ASP A 26 21.30 10.34 1.37
N GLU A 27 21.64 9.69 2.49
CA GLU A 27 22.57 10.21 3.52
C GLU A 27 24.06 10.09 3.12
N ASP A 28 24.42 9.19 2.22
CA ASP A 28 25.82 8.90 1.82
C ASP A 28 26.23 9.59 0.51
N ARG A 29 25.38 10.48 0.00
CA ARG A 29 25.57 11.19 -1.29
C ARG A 29 26.83 12.05 -1.36
N HIS A 30 27.36 12.49 -0.22
CA HIS A 30 28.56 13.31 -0.16
C HIS A 30 29.87 12.52 -0.28
N ASP A 31 29.83 11.20 -0.08
CA ASP A 31 31.01 10.31 -0.11
C ASP A 31 31.04 9.37 -1.33
N ALA A 32 30.16 9.57 -2.31
CA ALA A 32 30.15 8.78 -3.54
C ALA A 32 31.41 9.10 -4.41
N PRO A 33 32.16 8.09 -4.88
CA PRO A 33 33.29 8.29 -5.78
C PRO A 33 32.80 8.88 -7.10
N SER A 34 33.61 9.75 -7.70
CA SER A 34 33.32 10.51 -8.92
C SER A 34 33.04 9.66 -10.17
N SER A 35 33.16 8.33 -10.08
CA SER A 35 32.82 7.34 -11.11
C SER A 35 31.34 6.96 -11.16
N VAL A 36 30.52 7.31 -10.15
CA VAL A 36 29.07 7.11 -10.19
C VAL A 36 28.47 8.12 -11.17
N PRO A 37 27.82 7.69 -12.29
CA PRO A 37 27.27 8.62 -13.27
C PRO A 37 26.25 9.56 -12.62
N SER A 38 26.45 10.86 -12.82
CA SER A 38 25.72 11.95 -12.16
C SER A 38 24.24 12.09 -12.56
N GLY A 39 23.62 11.04 -13.13
CA GLY A 39 22.25 11.04 -13.65
C GLY A 39 21.38 9.87 -13.16
N LEU A 40 21.88 8.99 -12.30
CA LEU A 40 21.13 7.84 -11.81
C LEU A 40 20.31 8.24 -10.57
N VAL A 41 19.25 9.02 -10.79
CA VAL A 41 18.25 9.26 -9.74
C VAL A 41 17.44 7.98 -9.59
N MET A 42 17.91 7.07 -8.73
CA MET A 42 17.13 5.94 -8.28
C MET A 42 15.88 6.49 -7.59
N ALA A 43 14.70 6.11 -8.10
CA ALA A 43 13.45 6.55 -7.50
C ALA A 43 13.42 6.14 -6.02
N GLU A 44 13.01 7.05 -5.13
CA GLU A 44 13.10 6.90 -3.66
C GLU A 44 12.57 5.54 -3.17
N HIS A 45 11.46 5.07 -3.73
CA HIS A 45 10.89 3.77 -3.39
C HIS A 45 11.85 2.58 -3.65
N LEU A 46 12.72 2.65 -4.66
CA LEU A 46 13.66 1.58 -5.02
C LEU A 46 14.85 1.48 -4.07
N GLN A 47 15.19 2.57 -3.38
CA GLN A 47 16.31 2.58 -2.44
C GLN A 47 16.08 1.61 -1.28
N ASN A 48 14.82 1.48 -0.83
CA ASN A 48 14.44 0.57 0.26
C ASN A 48 14.52 -0.93 -0.14
N TYR A 49 14.60 -1.26 -1.43
CA TYR A 49 14.65 -2.64 -1.93
C TYR A 49 16.03 -3.09 -2.39
N THR A 50 16.92 -2.15 -2.64
CA THR A 50 18.12 -2.41 -3.43
C THR A 50 19.27 -2.82 -2.51
N GLN A 51 19.77 -4.04 -2.70
CA GLN A 51 20.95 -4.55 -2.02
C GLN A 51 22.20 -4.44 -2.89
N ARG A 52 23.37 -4.55 -2.24
CA ARG A 52 24.69 -4.57 -2.92
C ARG A 52 24.81 -5.80 -3.82
N ALA A 53 25.56 -5.65 -4.90
CA ALA A 53 25.82 -6.70 -5.87
C ALA A 53 27.31 -6.78 -6.17
N LEU A 54 27.84 -8.00 -6.23
CA LEU A 54 29.23 -8.22 -6.64
C LEU A 54 29.31 -8.45 -8.15
N LEU A 55 30.03 -7.57 -8.86
CA LEU A 55 30.23 -7.64 -10.29
C LEU A 55 31.63 -8.13 -10.65
N LEU A 56 31.69 -9.18 -11.46
CA LEU A 56 32.93 -9.73 -12.01
C LEU A 56 32.95 -9.60 -13.54
N PRO A 57 34.10 -9.30 -14.16
CA PRO A 57 34.23 -9.29 -15.62
C PRO A 57 34.01 -10.67 -16.23
N GLU A 58 33.41 -10.74 -17.42
CA GLU A 58 33.22 -11.99 -18.15
C GLU A 58 34.54 -12.70 -18.50
N SER A 59 35.64 -11.96 -18.57
CA SER A 59 36.98 -12.45 -18.90
C SER A 59 37.68 -13.20 -17.75
N TYR A 60 37.20 -13.07 -16.51
CA TYR A 60 37.79 -13.77 -15.37
C TYR A 60 37.68 -15.28 -15.56
N SER A 61 38.74 -16.02 -15.24
CA SER A 61 38.70 -17.46 -15.09
C SER A 61 37.94 -17.87 -13.83
N GLY A 62 37.43 -19.10 -13.81
CA GLY A 62 36.82 -19.67 -12.61
C GLY A 62 37.78 -19.70 -11.40
N SER A 63 39.10 -19.85 -11.63
CA SER A 63 40.09 -19.81 -10.55
C SER A 63 40.26 -18.40 -9.96
N GLU A 64 40.36 -17.38 -10.82
CA GLU A 64 40.45 -15.98 -10.38
C GLU A 64 39.19 -15.57 -9.60
N ALA A 65 38.03 -16.06 -10.03
CA ALA A 65 36.77 -15.82 -9.31
C ALA A 65 36.76 -16.45 -7.90
N VAL A 66 37.31 -17.66 -7.74
CA VAL A 66 37.41 -18.31 -6.42
C VAL A 66 38.35 -17.55 -5.50
N ASP A 67 39.53 -17.16 -6.01
CA ASP A 67 40.51 -16.40 -5.23
C ASP A 67 39.93 -15.04 -4.82
N PHE A 68 39.22 -14.37 -5.74
CA PHE A 68 38.52 -13.12 -5.45
C PHE A 68 37.46 -13.29 -4.36
N VAL A 69 36.59 -14.31 -4.47
CA VAL A 69 35.52 -14.55 -3.49
C VAL A 69 36.10 -14.84 -2.09
N GLN A 70 37.20 -15.60 -2.01
CA GLN A 70 37.87 -15.90 -0.74
C GLN A 70 38.49 -14.65 -0.10
N GLN A 71 39.15 -13.82 -0.90
CA GLN A 71 39.70 -12.55 -0.41
C GLN A 71 38.60 -11.62 0.06
N TYR A 72 37.52 -11.50 -0.72
CA TYR A 72 36.39 -10.63 -0.39
C TYR A 72 35.63 -11.10 0.86
N SER A 73 35.44 -12.42 1.03
CA SER A 73 34.81 -12.97 2.24
C SER A 73 35.60 -12.66 3.51
N PHE A 74 36.93 -12.68 3.44
CA PHE A 74 37.78 -12.37 4.59
C PHE A 74 37.61 -10.91 5.03
N VAL A 75 37.56 -9.98 4.07
CA VAL A 75 37.36 -8.54 4.36
C VAL A 75 35.99 -8.32 5.01
N MET A 76 34.92 -8.91 4.45
CA MET A 76 33.58 -8.74 5.01
C MET A 76 33.43 -9.33 6.41
N GLU A 77 34.08 -10.45 6.71
CA GLU A 77 34.09 -11.03 8.06
C GLU A 77 34.81 -10.14 9.08
N GLU A 78 35.90 -9.47 8.70
CA GLU A 78 36.59 -8.51 9.57
C GLU A 78 35.73 -7.27 9.88
N ASP A 79 34.98 -6.79 8.89
CA ASP A 79 34.08 -5.63 9.02
C ASP A 79 32.74 -5.97 9.70
N GLY A 80 32.44 -7.28 9.87
CA GLY A 80 31.19 -7.76 10.46
C GLY A 80 29.97 -7.68 9.52
N ASP A 81 30.23 -7.59 8.21
CA ASP A 81 29.21 -7.48 7.17
C ASP A 81 28.59 -8.84 6.80
N ASP A 82 27.35 -8.82 6.29
CA ASP A 82 26.66 -10.02 5.81
C ASP A 82 27.25 -10.51 4.47
N LEU A 83 27.63 -11.79 4.44
CA LEU A 83 28.17 -12.46 3.26
C LEU A 83 27.12 -12.78 2.19
N SER A 84 25.85 -12.45 2.40
CA SER A 84 24.79 -12.75 1.43
C SER A 84 24.97 -12.06 0.06
N ALA A 85 25.82 -11.03 -0.04
CA ALA A 85 26.25 -10.47 -1.32
C ALA A 85 27.02 -11.47 -2.21
N LEU A 86 27.63 -12.49 -1.59
CA LEU A 86 28.37 -13.56 -2.29
C LEU A 86 27.47 -14.66 -2.84
N ASP A 87 26.19 -14.74 -2.46
CA ASP A 87 25.29 -15.82 -2.91
C ASP A 87 25.16 -15.91 -4.44
N ILE A 88 25.34 -14.79 -5.14
CA ILE A 88 25.23 -14.67 -6.60
C ILE A 88 26.33 -13.73 -7.09
N LEU A 89 27.17 -14.21 -8.01
CA LEU A 89 28.18 -13.40 -8.70
C LEU A 89 27.58 -12.89 -10.01
N TYR A 90 27.47 -11.57 -10.16
CA TYR A 90 26.91 -10.95 -11.36
C TYR A 90 28.02 -10.72 -12.38
N ILE A 91 27.81 -11.14 -13.63
CA ILE A 91 28.84 -11.10 -14.66
C ILE A 91 28.56 -9.93 -15.59
N LYS A 92 29.53 -9.02 -15.72
CA LYS A 92 29.45 -7.87 -16.64
C LYS A 92 30.31 -8.07 -17.88
N ARG A 93 29.84 -7.53 -19.00
CA ARG A 93 30.63 -7.39 -20.24
C ARG A 93 31.58 -6.21 -20.16
N SER A 94 32.50 -6.11 -21.12
CA SER A 94 33.41 -4.97 -21.25
C SER A 94 32.70 -3.62 -21.45
N ASP A 95 31.45 -3.61 -21.94
CA ASP A 95 30.62 -2.40 -22.10
C ASP A 95 29.79 -2.03 -20.85
N ALA A 96 30.07 -2.70 -19.72
CA ALA A 96 29.36 -2.59 -18.44
C ALA A 96 27.90 -3.11 -18.46
N THR A 97 27.46 -3.78 -19.53
CA THR A 97 26.14 -4.43 -19.56
C THR A 97 26.14 -5.76 -18.81
N LEU A 98 25.00 -6.11 -18.22
CA LEU A 98 24.86 -7.38 -17.49
C LEU A 98 24.77 -8.58 -18.46
N LEU A 99 25.76 -9.47 -18.41
CA LEU A 99 25.76 -10.72 -19.15
C LEU A 99 24.83 -11.76 -18.50
N GLY A 100 25.01 -12.00 -17.20
CA GLY A 100 24.36 -13.09 -16.48
C GLY A 100 24.87 -13.23 -15.05
N TYR A 101 24.81 -14.45 -14.52
CA TYR A 101 25.30 -14.75 -13.17
C TYR A 101 25.95 -16.13 -13.06
N VAL A 102 26.80 -16.28 -12.06
CA VAL A 102 27.38 -17.56 -11.65
C VAL A 102 27.10 -17.73 -10.16
N LEU A 103 26.69 -18.94 -9.74
CA LEU A 103 26.58 -19.24 -8.31
C LEU A 103 27.95 -19.68 -7.81
N PRO A 104 28.43 -19.23 -6.63
CA PRO A 104 29.68 -19.72 -6.07
C PRO A 104 29.70 -21.24 -5.90
N ALA A 105 28.54 -21.85 -5.62
CA ALA A 105 28.39 -23.30 -5.57
C ALA A 105 28.79 -24.00 -6.89
N ASP A 106 28.58 -23.36 -8.04
CA ASP A 106 29.01 -23.90 -9.34
C ASP A 106 30.55 -23.88 -9.48
N LEU A 107 31.23 -22.93 -8.83
CA LEU A 107 32.69 -22.87 -8.79
C LEU A 107 33.28 -23.99 -7.91
N LEU A 108 32.60 -24.35 -6.82
CA LEU A 108 33.07 -25.39 -5.88
C LEU A 108 32.99 -26.82 -6.43
N VAL A 109 32.12 -27.08 -7.40
CA VAL A 109 31.90 -28.42 -7.96
C VAL A 109 32.91 -28.75 -9.07
N LYS A 110 33.56 -27.75 -9.67
CA LYS A 110 34.51 -27.91 -10.77
C LYS A 110 35.94 -28.19 -10.28
N SER A 111 36.71 -28.92 -11.10
CA SER A 111 38.13 -29.17 -10.80
C SER A 111 38.98 -27.91 -11.03
N LYS A 112 40.12 -27.79 -10.33
CA LYS A 112 41.04 -26.64 -10.49
C LYS A 112 41.50 -26.43 -11.94
N GLY A 113 41.75 -27.51 -12.68
CA GLY A 113 42.16 -27.42 -14.10
C GLY A 113 41.04 -26.93 -15.02
N GLU A 114 39.80 -27.28 -14.71
CA GLU A 114 38.62 -26.82 -15.45
C GLU A 114 38.31 -25.35 -15.14
N LEU A 115 38.42 -24.93 -13.88
CA LEU A 115 38.26 -23.53 -13.45
C LEU A 115 39.31 -22.61 -14.07
N ALA A 116 40.56 -23.07 -14.20
CA ALA A 116 41.64 -22.29 -14.82
C ALA A 116 41.50 -22.13 -16.35
N SER A 117 40.71 -22.98 -17.00
CA SER A 117 40.56 -22.99 -18.47
C SER A 117 39.19 -22.49 -18.95
N THR A 118 38.26 -22.23 -18.03
CA THR A 118 36.90 -21.75 -18.35
C THR A 118 36.70 -20.34 -17.82
N THR A 119 36.15 -19.45 -18.65
CA THR A 119 35.83 -18.08 -18.25
C THR A 119 34.48 -18.01 -17.53
N LEU A 120 34.27 -16.97 -16.72
CA LEU A 120 32.97 -16.68 -16.12
C LEU A 120 31.90 -16.39 -17.17
N GLY A 121 32.28 -15.79 -18.31
CA GLY A 121 31.38 -15.59 -19.45
C GLY A 121 30.79 -16.90 -19.99
N ASP A 122 31.62 -17.95 -20.10
CA ASP A 122 31.18 -19.28 -20.55
C ASP A 122 30.33 -20.01 -19.50
N MET A 123 30.53 -19.70 -18.22
CA MET A 123 29.78 -20.28 -17.09
C MET A 123 28.47 -19.54 -16.79
N ALA A 124 28.30 -18.32 -17.32
CA ALA A 124 27.22 -17.42 -16.95
C ALA A 124 25.83 -17.98 -17.33
N ARG A 125 24.92 -17.96 -16.36
CA ARG A 125 23.50 -18.28 -16.53
C ARG A 125 22.71 -17.00 -16.77
N THR A 126 21.59 -17.11 -17.47
CA THR A 126 20.69 -15.97 -17.71
C THR A 126 19.64 -15.86 -16.61
N PHE A 127 19.36 -14.64 -16.16
CA PHE A 127 18.26 -14.37 -15.23
C PHE A 127 16.89 -14.62 -15.87
N LYS A 128 16.01 -15.31 -15.13
CA LYS A 128 14.59 -15.45 -15.50
C LYS A 128 13.80 -14.15 -15.30
N VAL A 129 14.24 -13.33 -14.34
CA VAL A 129 13.63 -12.03 -13.99
C VAL A 129 14.72 -10.98 -14.07
N LYS A 130 14.45 -9.91 -14.83
CA LYS A 130 15.23 -8.68 -14.83
C LYS A 130 14.27 -7.55 -14.51
N LEU A 131 14.68 -6.66 -13.60
CA LEU A 131 13.89 -5.51 -13.19
C LEU A 131 14.47 -4.25 -13.82
N SER A 132 13.62 -3.25 -14.03
CA SER A 132 13.97 -1.92 -14.52
C SER A 132 13.82 -0.91 -13.40
N VAL A 133 14.65 0.15 -13.41
CA VAL A 133 14.46 1.32 -12.53
C VAL A 133 13.12 2.04 -12.73
N ASP A 134 12.45 1.78 -13.86
CA ASP A 134 11.13 2.32 -14.17
C ASP A 134 9.98 1.37 -13.71
N ASP A 135 10.27 0.20 -13.13
CA ASP A 135 9.24 -0.73 -12.63
C ASP A 135 8.67 -0.27 -11.29
N ASP A 136 7.34 -0.33 -11.13
CA ASP A 136 6.69 -0.18 -9.83
C ASP A 136 6.74 -1.48 -8.99
N PRO A 137 6.49 -1.42 -7.67
CA PRO A 137 6.53 -2.59 -6.79
C PRO A 137 5.60 -3.73 -7.20
N GLU A 138 4.42 -3.40 -7.74
CA GLU A 138 3.44 -4.37 -8.18
C GLU A 138 3.94 -5.15 -9.41
N ASP A 139 4.55 -4.46 -10.36
CA ASP A 139 5.16 -5.02 -11.55
C ASP A 139 6.37 -5.87 -11.19
N MET A 140 7.20 -5.43 -10.24
CA MET A 140 8.29 -6.25 -9.69
C MET A 140 7.77 -7.56 -9.12
N LEU A 141 6.75 -7.52 -8.24
CA LEU A 141 6.12 -8.73 -7.68
C LEU A 141 5.49 -9.62 -8.74
N ARG A 142 4.86 -9.03 -9.75
CA ARG A 142 4.25 -9.75 -10.87
C ARG A 142 5.30 -10.50 -11.68
N LYS A 143 6.46 -9.89 -11.94
CA LYS A 143 7.61 -10.53 -12.61
C LYS A 143 8.17 -11.68 -11.77
N PHE A 144 8.36 -11.48 -10.46
CA PHE A 144 8.80 -12.55 -9.55
C PHE A 144 7.83 -13.72 -9.49
N ARG A 145 6.52 -13.44 -9.40
CA ARG A 145 5.46 -14.46 -9.34
C ARG A 145 5.43 -15.34 -10.60
N ARG A 146 5.52 -14.73 -11.78
CA ARG A 146 5.57 -15.45 -13.07
C ARG A 146 6.78 -16.37 -13.18
N ALA A 147 7.89 -16.02 -12.53
CA ALA A 147 9.12 -16.80 -12.54
C ALA A 147 9.23 -17.83 -11.40
N GLY A 148 8.22 -17.95 -10.53
CA GLY A 148 8.23 -18.90 -9.41
C GLY A 148 9.14 -18.50 -8.23
N PHE A 149 9.37 -17.19 -8.05
CA PHE A 149 10.08 -16.60 -6.90
C PHE A 149 11.50 -17.14 -6.64
N SER A 150 12.25 -17.55 -7.67
CA SER A 150 13.37 -18.46 -7.46
C SER A 150 14.79 -17.86 -7.38
N LEU A 151 15.01 -16.55 -7.35
CA LEU A 151 16.33 -15.93 -7.11
C LEU A 151 16.21 -14.39 -6.94
N ARG A 152 17.24 -13.73 -6.39
CA ARG A 152 17.35 -12.25 -6.43
C ARG A 152 17.42 -11.80 -7.90
N ALA A 153 16.76 -10.70 -8.23
CA ALA A 153 16.74 -10.16 -9.59
C ALA A 153 17.65 -8.92 -9.70
N PRO A 154 18.40 -8.77 -10.79
CA PRO A 154 19.15 -7.55 -11.06
C PRO A 154 18.17 -6.42 -11.41
N LEU A 155 18.43 -5.25 -10.84
CA LEU A 155 17.81 -3.99 -11.21
C LEU A 155 18.68 -3.31 -12.25
N LEU A 156 18.10 -3.00 -13.41
CA LEU A 156 18.81 -2.48 -14.58
C LEU A 156 18.38 -1.05 -14.89
N ASP A 157 19.33 -0.23 -15.34
CA ASP A 157 19.06 1.05 -15.99
C ASP A 157 18.60 0.88 -17.45
N ARG A 158 18.37 2.00 -18.13
CA ARG A 158 17.90 2.02 -19.53
C ARG A 158 18.96 1.50 -20.51
N GLU A 159 20.22 1.51 -20.11
CA GLU A 159 21.37 1.01 -20.85
C GLU A 159 21.69 -0.47 -20.56
N ASN A 160 20.85 -1.18 -19.79
CA ASN A 160 21.04 -2.57 -19.33
C ASN A 160 22.26 -2.78 -18.42
N ARG A 161 22.67 -1.75 -17.70
CA ARG A 161 23.68 -1.84 -16.65
C ARG A 161 22.99 -2.13 -15.33
N ILE A 162 23.62 -2.96 -14.52
CA ILE A 162 23.11 -3.28 -13.19
C ILE A 162 23.39 -2.12 -12.24
N VAL A 163 22.36 -1.70 -11.53
CA VAL A 163 22.42 -0.62 -10.54
C VAL A 163 22.22 -1.13 -9.12
N GLY A 164 21.77 -2.39 -9.00
CA GLY A 164 21.69 -3.12 -7.75
C GLY A 164 20.87 -4.39 -7.90
N VAL A 165 20.52 -5.02 -6.79
CA VAL A 165 19.78 -6.29 -6.80
C VAL A 165 18.61 -6.23 -5.83
N ILE A 166 17.51 -6.87 -6.22
CA ILE A 166 16.28 -6.88 -5.44
C ILE A 166 15.97 -8.31 -5.05
N ASN A 167 15.79 -8.53 -3.75
CA ASN A 167 15.30 -9.80 -3.23
C ASN A 167 13.77 -9.82 -3.28
N PRO A 168 13.14 -10.86 -3.86
CA PRO A 168 11.68 -10.96 -3.83
C PRO A 168 11.08 -10.92 -2.42
N GLN A 169 11.82 -11.37 -1.40
CA GLN A 169 11.37 -11.29 0.00
C GLN A 169 11.24 -9.85 0.50
N ASP A 170 12.11 -8.94 0.07
CA ASP A 170 12.08 -7.54 0.49
C ASP A 170 10.89 -6.80 -0.14
N VAL A 171 10.63 -7.07 -1.42
CA VAL A 171 9.45 -6.52 -2.12
C VAL A 171 8.16 -7.05 -1.48
N LEU A 172 8.10 -8.35 -1.15
CA LEU A 172 6.95 -8.93 -0.45
C LEU A 172 6.75 -8.33 0.94
N LYS A 173 7.83 -8.14 1.69
CA LYS A 173 7.81 -7.58 3.04
C LYS A 173 7.26 -6.15 3.02
N GLN A 174 7.74 -5.33 2.10
CA GLN A 174 7.28 -3.96 1.95
C GLN A 174 5.83 -3.85 1.49
N GLN A 175 5.39 -4.70 0.56
CA GLN A 175 3.98 -4.76 0.19
C GLN A 175 3.10 -5.04 1.41
N MET A 176 3.51 -5.95 2.30
CA MET A 176 2.77 -6.21 3.54
C MET A 176 2.72 -5.00 4.47
N ILE A 177 3.79 -4.21 4.52
CA ILE A 177 3.87 -2.96 5.30
C ILE A 177 2.89 -1.94 4.71
N GLU A 178 2.92 -1.73 3.39
CA GLU A 178 2.03 -0.81 2.67
C GLU A 178 0.56 -1.22 2.81
N ASP A 179 0.22 -2.50 2.59
CA ASP A 179 -1.13 -3.04 2.79
C ASP A 179 -1.62 -2.80 4.24
N THR A 180 -0.73 -2.92 5.22
CA THR A 180 -1.05 -2.67 6.63
C THR A 180 -1.24 -1.17 6.90
N ASP A 181 -0.40 -0.32 6.33
CA ASP A 181 -0.50 1.14 6.48
C ASP A 181 -1.82 1.66 5.87
N ASP A 182 -2.15 1.18 4.66
CA ASP A 182 -3.42 1.47 3.98
C ASP A 182 -4.62 1.04 4.82
N MET A 183 -4.58 -0.16 5.40
CA MET A 183 -5.65 -0.64 6.28
C MET A 183 -5.81 0.24 7.53
N LEU A 184 -4.71 0.69 8.13
CA LEU A 184 -4.74 1.56 9.32
C LEU A 184 -5.25 2.97 8.98
N ARG A 185 -4.79 3.54 7.87
CA ARG A 185 -5.29 4.83 7.34
C ARG A 185 -6.77 4.76 6.99
N TYR A 186 -7.21 3.66 6.38
CA TYR A 186 -8.62 3.41 6.06
C TYR A 186 -9.49 3.42 7.31
N SER A 187 -8.99 2.85 8.42
CA SER A 187 -9.65 2.86 9.73
C SER A 187 -9.57 4.23 10.46
N GLY A 188 -8.85 5.20 9.90
CA GLY A 188 -8.69 6.55 10.46
C GLY A 188 -7.59 6.69 11.52
N VAL A 189 -6.54 5.88 11.43
CA VAL A 189 -5.29 6.10 12.15
C VAL A 189 -4.40 7.03 11.32
N ILE A 190 -3.99 8.18 11.86
CA ILE A 190 -3.07 9.10 11.17
C ILE A 190 -1.62 8.67 11.44
N ASN A 191 -0.77 8.77 10.40
CA ASN A 191 0.67 8.48 10.47
C ASN A 191 1.00 7.16 11.19
N PRO A 192 0.41 6.02 10.78
CA PRO A 192 0.57 4.76 11.51
C PRO A 192 2.04 4.34 11.63
N MET A 193 2.84 4.64 10.58
CA MET A 193 4.23 4.21 10.47
C MET A 193 5.26 5.34 10.35
N ARG A 194 4.84 6.62 10.23
CA ARG A 194 5.75 7.78 10.01
C ARG A 194 6.30 8.42 11.29
N ASP A 195 5.66 8.21 12.44
CA ASP A 195 6.05 8.84 13.72
C ASP A 195 7.01 7.97 14.55
N THR A 196 7.45 6.82 14.04
CA THR A 196 8.49 6.01 14.67
C THR A 196 9.85 6.61 14.31
N GLU A 197 10.34 7.52 15.16
CA GLU A 197 11.78 7.82 15.19
C GLU A 197 12.53 6.48 15.26
N GLU A 198 13.46 6.28 14.33
CA GLU A 198 14.41 5.15 14.29
C GLU A 198 13.85 3.76 13.89
N ASN A 199 14.09 3.39 12.63
CA ASN A 199 14.43 2.02 12.18
C ASN A 199 13.52 0.83 12.53
N LEU A 200 12.27 1.06 12.97
CA LEU A 200 11.30 -0.01 13.18
C LEU A 200 10.16 0.12 12.17
N PRO A 201 10.30 -0.45 10.96
CA PRO A 201 9.20 -0.62 10.01
C PRO A 201 8.08 -1.55 10.53
N TYR A 202 8.20 -2.02 11.79
CA TYR A 202 7.25 -2.86 12.52
C TYR A 202 7.09 -2.36 13.95
N ALA A 203 6.47 -1.19 14.12
CA ALA A 203 5.99 -0.80 15.42
C ALA A 203 4.84 -1.76 15.82
N SER A 204 5.19 -2.88 16.45
CA SER A 204 4.23 -3.84 16.99
C SER A 204 3.26 -3.10 17.91
N TYR A 205 2.00 -3.51 17.95
CA TYR A 205 0.97 -2.87 18.78
C TYR A 205 1.43 -2.59 20.23
N PHE A 206 2.18 -3.53 20.81
CA PHE A 206 2.76 -3.43 22.17
C PHE A 206 4.13 -2.77 22.23
N GLY A 207 4.82 -2.61 21.10
CA GLY A 207 6.07 -1.84 20.98
C GLY A 207 5.82 -0.34 20.88
N THR A 208 4.65 0.07 20.38
CA THR A 208 4.26 1.47 20.27
C THR A 208 3.78 2.02 21.62
N PRO A 209 4.36 3.13 22.12
CA PRO A 209 3.91 3.77 23.35
C PRO A 209 2.42 4.15 23.30
N VAL A 210 1.72 4.00 24.42
CA VAL A 210 0.28 4.34 24.53
C VAL A 210 0.00 5.78 24.09
N TRP A 211 0.91 6.71 24.38
CA TRP A 211 0.75 8.12 23.99
C TRP A 211 0.76 8.32 22.47
N THR A 212 1.55 7.53 21.74
CA THR A 212 1.55 7.53 20.27
C THR A 212 0.19 7.07 19.74
N HIS A 213 -0.36 5.96 20.27
CA HIS A 213 -1.71 5.50 19.91
C HIS A 213 -2.79 6.56 20.19
N ILE A 214 -2.69 7.28 21.31
CA ILE A 214 -3.61 8.36 21.64
C ILE A 214 -3.51 9.49 20.61
N ARG A 215 -2.29 9.94 20.27
CA ARG A 215 -2.07 11.02 19.31
C ARG A 215 -2.58 10.65 17.90
N GLN A 216 -2.26 9.45 17.42
CA GLN A 216 -2.64 8.98 16.08
C GLN A 216 -4.15 8.86 15.87
N ARG A 217 -4.93 8.71 16.95
CA ARG A 217 -6.40 8.50 16.89
C ARG A 217 -7.20 9.71 17.36
N SER A 218 -6.76 10.41 18.40
CA SER A 218 -7.54 11.45 19.08
C SER A 218 -7.90 12.63 18.16
N THR A 219 -6.98 13.07 17.29
CA THR A 219 -7.25 14.15 16.34
C THR A 219 -8.39 13.80 15.40
N VAL A 220 -8.34 12.62 14.78
CA VAL A 220 -9.40 12.14 13.88
C VAL A 220 -10.72 12.00 14.61
N LEU A 221 -10.73 11.31 15.75
CA LEU A 221 -11.95 11.08 16.51
C LEU A 221 -12.60 12.39 16.98
N THR A 222 -11.79 13.37 17.37
CA THR A 222 -12.30 14.70 17.78
C THR A 222 -12.90 15.44 16.59
N VAL A 223 -12.21 15.45 15.44
CA VAL A 223 -12.71 16.07 14.21
C VAL A 223 -14.01 15.40 13.77
N LEU A 224 -14.06 14.08 13.72
CA LEU A 224 -15.26 13.33 13.36
C LEU A 224 -16.42 13.60 14.33
N LEU A 225 -16.17 13.69 15.64
CA LEU A 225 -17.19 14.05 16.62
C LEU A 225 -17.78 15.43 16.34
N LEU A 226 -16.93 16.42 16.01
CA LEU A 226 -17.38 17.76 15.67
C LEU A 226 -18.18 17.76 14.36
N LEU A 227 -17.73 17.03 13.33
CA LEU A 227 -18.49 16.89 12.08
C LEU A 227 -19.83 16.18 12.32
N GLN A 228 -19.84 15.09 13.07
CA GLN A 228 -21.04 14.31 13.42
C GLN A 228 -22.08 15.20 14.12
N SER A 229 -21.65 16.17 14.92
CA SER A 229 -22.55 17.11 15.60
C SER A 229 -23.39 17.97 14.65
N LEU A 230 -22.99 18.12 13.37
CA LEU A 230 -23.77 18.82 12.34
C LEU A 230 -25.12 18.13 12.07
N SER A 231 -25.26 16.84 12.36
CA SER A 231 -26.55 16.14 12.29
C SER A 231 -27.62 16.77 13.21
N SER A 232 -27.21 17.38 14.34
CA SER A 232 -28.12 18.10 15.24
C SER A 232 -28.75 19.34 14.60
N VAL A 233 -28.06 19.98 13.66
CA VAL A 233 -28.58 21.13 12.89
C VAL A 233 -29.70 20.68 11.95
N VAL A 234 -29.54 19.51 11.33
CA VAL A 234 -30.61 18.91 10.52
C VAL A 234 -31.79 18.60 11.44
N LEU A 235 -31.54 17.93 12.57
CA LEU A 235 -32.60 17.50 13.48
C LEU A 235 -33.38 18.69 14.07
N SER A 236 -32.71 19.79 14.42
CA SER A 236 -33.36 20.99 14.97
C SER A 236 -34.29 21.67 13.96
N ARG A 237 -33.93 21.67 12.67
CA ARG A 237 -34.79 22.18 11.59
C ARG A 237 -36.08 21.35 11.43
N TYR A 238 -36.03 20.06 11.77
CA TYR A 238 -37.17 19.14 11.71
C TYR A 238 -37.76 18.80 13.09
N GLN A 239 -37.48 19.60 14.13
CA GLN A 239 -37.94 19.31 15.50
C GLN A 239 -39.46 19.13 15.59
N GLY A 240 -40.25 20.01 14.94
CA GLY A 240 -41.70 19.90 14.95
C GLY A 240 -42.24 18.61 14.31
N LEU A 241 -41.56 18.09 13.29
CA LEU A 241 -41.90 16.80 12.66
C LEU A 241 -41.67 15.64 13.64
N LEU A 242 -40.56 15.66 14.37
CA LEU A 242 -40.18 14.62 15.33
C LEU A 242 -41.07 14.63 16.57
N GLU A 243 -41.46 15.81 17.05
CA GLU A 243 -42.41 15.97 18.16
C GLU A 243 -43.78 15.37 17.84
N ARG A 244 -44.24 15.53 16.59
CA ARG A 244 -45.50 14.94 16.11
C ARG A 244 -45.39 13.44 15.84
N ASN A 245 -44.21 12.98 15.43
CA ASN A 245 -43.96 11.60 15.00
C ASN A 245 -42.85 10.98 15.86
N VAL A 246 -43.11 10.84 17.16
CA VAL A 246 -42.12 10.39 18.16
C VAL A 246 -41.48 9.05 17.80
N PHE A 247 -42.19 8.17 17.09
CA PHE A 247 -41.64 6.89 16.63
C PHE A 247 -40.44 7.05 15.69
N LEU A 248 -40.30 8.15 14.95
CA LEU A 248 -39.15 8.40 14.04
C LEU A 248 -37.82 8.33 14.79
N ALA A 249 -37.78 8.90 15.99
CA ALA A 249 -36.57 8.94 16.79
C ALA A 249 -36.06 7.53 17.18
N LEU A 250 -36.95 6.54 17.27
CA LEU A 250 -36.60 5.17 17.62
C LEU A 250 -35.84 4.43 16.51
N PHE A 251 -35.91 4.90 15.27
CA PHE A 251 -35.30 4.26 14.10
C PHE A 251 -34.16 5.07 13.50
N LEU A 252 -33.83 6.25 14.05
CA LEU A 252 -32.72 7.09 13.60
C LEU A 252 -31.40 6.32 13.57
N THR A 253 -31.00 5.73 14.71
CA THR A 253 -29.74 5.00 14.84
C THR A 253 -29.68 3.74 13.98
N MET A 254 -30.83 3.07 13.81
CA MET A 254 -30.95 1.91 12.93
C MET A 254 -30.67 2.30 11.47
N LEU A 255 -31.27 3.39 11.02
CA LEU A 255 -31.16 3.86 9.64
C LEU A 255 -29.75 4.38 9.34
N THR A 256 -29.20 5.24 10.19
CA THR A 256 -27.87 5.83 9.98
C THR A 256 -26.78 4.76 10.07
N GLY A 257 -26.86 3.87 11.06
CA GLY A 257 -25.94 2.73 11.19
C GLY A 257 -26.00 1.76 10.01
N THR A 258 -27.19 1.48 9.47
CA THR A 258 -27.33 0.63 8.27
C THR A 258 -26.70 1.30 7.05
N GLY A 259 -26.90 2.60 6.88
CA GLY A 259 -26.25 3.39 5.83
C GLY A 259 -24.73 3.32 5.93
N GLY A 260 -24.17 3.68 7.09
CA GLY A 260 -22.72 3.69 7.31
C GLY A 260 -22.08 2.32 7.03
N ASN A 261 -22.72 1.24 7.47
CA ASN A 261 -22.25 -0.12 7.19
C ASN A 261 -22.25 -0.44 5.69
N ALA A 262 -23.30 -0.08 4.96
CA ALA A 262 -23.41 -0.33 3.51
C ALA A 262 -22.38 0.50 2.72
N GLY A 263 -22.23 1.79 3.06
CA GLY A 263 -21.23 2.67 2.45
C GLY A 263 -19.81 2.17 2.68
N ASN A 264 -19.47 1.76 3.91
CA ASN A 264 -18.14 1.25 4.24
C ASN A 264 -17.83 -0.08 3.54
N GLN A 265 -18.83 -0.94 3.33
CA GLN A 265 -18.63 -2.17 2.54
C GLN A 265 -18.29 -1.85 1.08
N SER A 266 -19.01 -0.89 0.48
CA SER A 266 -18.72 -0.45 -0.89
C SER A 266 -17.34 0.21 -0.97
N SER A 267 -17.01 1.12 -0.05
CA SER A 267 -15.70 1.80 0.01
C SER A 267 -14.54 0.81 0.12
N ALA A 268 -14.64 -0.19 1.00
CA ALA A 268 -13.61 -1.22 1.14
C ALA A 268 -13.38 -2.02 -0.16
N LEU A 269 -14.46 -2.38 -0.87
CA LEU A 269 -14.36 -3.12 -2.14
C LEU A 269 -13.67 -2.27 -3.22
N ILE A 270 -14.01 -0.98 -3.28
CA ILE A 270 -13.45 -0.07 -4.28
C ILE A 270 -11.99 0.23 -3.99
N ILE A 271 -11.65 0.60 -2.75
CA ILE A 271 -10.27 0.84 -2.35
C ILE A 271 -9.40 -0.39 -2.62
N ARG A 272 -9.84 -1.59 -2.24
CA ARG A 272 -9.11 -2.82 -2.57
C ARG A 272 -8.93 -2.98 -4.07
N GLY A 273 -9.99 -2.78 -4.86
CA GLY A 273 -9.89 -2.90 -6.31
C GLY A 273 -8.92 -1.90 -6.93
N LEU A 274 -8.83 -0.69 -6.37
CA LEU A 274 -7.82 0.32 -6.72
C LEU A 274 -6.41 -0.15 -6.36
N SER A 275 -6.20 -0.58 -5.11
CA SER A 275 -4.88 -1.04 -4.60
C SER A 275 -4.39 -2.34 -5.25
N THR A 276 -5.27 -3.16 -5.83
CA THR A 276 -4.84 -4.36 -6.58
C THR A 276 -4.70 -4.15 -8.08
N GLY A 277 -4.92 -2.91 -8.57
CA GLY A 277 -4.95 -2.60 -10.00
C GLY A 277 -6.09 -3.27 -10.78
N GLU A 278 -7.10 -3.81 -10.09
CA GLU A 278 -8.29 -4.40 -10.73
C GLU A 278 -9.20 -3.30 -11.28
N ILE A 279 -9.25 -2.17 -10.59
CA ILE A 279 -10.01 -0.99 -10.96
C ILE A 279 -9.05 0.10 -11.42
N ASP A 280 -9.28 0.59 -12.62
CA ASP A 280 -8.51 1.67 -13.25
C ASP A 280 -9.45 2.74 -13.81
N ASP A 281 -8.88 3.82 -14.35
CA ASP A 281 -9.67 4.89 -14.98
C ASP A 281 -10.54 4.38 -16.14
N ASN A 282 -10.06 3.38 -16.89
CA ASN A 282 -10.75 2.82 -18.04
C ASN A 282 -12.01 2.04 -17.66
N ASN A 283 -12.03 1.39 -16.50
CA ASN A 283 -13.10 0.49 -16.08
C ASN A 283 -13.96 1.03 -14.93
N SER A 284 -13.53 2.09 -14.24
CA SER A 284 -14.22 2.72 -13.10
C SER A 284 -15.72 3.00 -13.33
N HIS A 285 -16.12 3.46 -14.53
CA HIS A 285 -17.53 3.71 -14.86
C HIS A 285 -18.39 2.43 -14.83
N LYS A 286 -17.82 1.28 -15.22
CA LYS A 286 -18.50 -0.02 -15.17
C LYS A 286 -18.70 -0.47 -13.73
N VAL A 287 -17.74 -0.15 -12.85
CA VAL A 287 -17.83 -0.44 -11.43
C VAL A 287 -18.96 0.36 -10.79
N VAL A 288 -19.07 1.66 -11.06
CA VAL A 288 -20.18 2.50 -10.57
C VAL A 288 -21.54 1.92 -10.97
N ILE A 289 -21.71 1.51 -12.22
CA ILE A 289 -22.98 0.92 -12.69
C ILE A 289 -23.28 -0.39 -11.95
N ARG A 290 -22.29 -1.26 -11.76
CA ARG A 290 -22.44 -2.52 -11.02
C ARG A 290 -22.85 -2.27 -9.57
N GLU A 291 -22.21 -1.31 -8.90
CA GLU A 291 -22.52 -0.96 -7.51
C GLU A 291 -23.91 -0.33 -7.38
N VAL A 292 -24.35 0.52 -8.31
CA VAL A 292 -25.71 1.08 -8.30
C VAL A 292 -26.77 -0.03 -8.42
N VAL A 293 -26.54 -1.02 -9.30
CA VAL A 293 -27.46 -2.15 -9.46
C VAL A 293 -27.47 -3.04 -8.22
N ALA A 294 -26.29 -3.44 -7.73
CA ALA A 294 -26.17 -4.29 -6.54
C ALA A 294 -26.77 -3.62 -5.30
N SER A 295 -26.46 -2.34 -5.08
CA SER A 295 -26.99 -1.55 -3.96
C SER A 295 -28.49 -1.35 -4.03
N SER A 296 -29.08 -1.19 -5.21
CA SER A 296 -30.53 -1.07 -5.34
C SER A 296 -31.25 -2.34 -4.85
N VAL A 297 -30.70 -3.52 -5.17
CA VAL A 297 -31.25 -4.81 -4.71
C VAL A 297 -31.07 -4.96 -3.20
N ILE A 298 -29.87 -4.69 -2.68
CA ILE A 298 -29.57 -4.76 -1.24
C ILE A 298 -30.44 -3.76 -0.46
N ALA A 299 -30.59 -2.54 -0.96
CA ALA A 299 -31.42 -1.49 -0.38
C ALA A 299 -32.88 -1.91 -0.30
N LEU A 300 -33.41 -2.60 -1.32
CA LEU A 300 -34.78 -3.12 -1.30
C LEU A 300 -34.97 -4.21 -0.24
N MET A 301 -34.00 -5.12 -0.11
CA MET A 301 -34.02 -6.16 0.93
C MET A 301 -33.98 -5.55 2.34
N LEU A 302 -33.09 -4.56 2.55
CA LEU A 302 -32.97 -3.84 3.82
C LEU A 302 -34.20 -3.00 4.13
N ALA A 303 -34.81 -2.36 3.11
CA ALA A 303 -36.06 -1.62 3.26
C ALA A 303 -37.22 -2.54 3.68
N ALA A 304 -37.32 -3.73 3.09
CA ALA A 304 -38.31 -4.73 3.50
C ALA A 304 -38.09 -5.22 4.94
N ALA A 305 -36.83 -5.47 5.32
CA ALA A 305 -36.48 -5.84 6.69
C ALA A 305 -36.78 -4.70 7.68
N ALA A 306 -36.48 -3.46 7.33
CA ALA A 306 -36.78 -2.28 8.12
C ALA A 306 -38.29 -2.09 8.29
N PHE A 307 -39.08 -2.24 7.21
CA PHE A 307 -40.54 -2.23 7.26
C PHE A 307 -41.07 -3.26 8.24
N ALA A 308 -40.64 -4.53 8.09
CA ALA A 308 -41.06 -5.61 8.98
C ALA A 308 -40.68 -5.30 10.43
N ARG A 309 -39.47 -4.79 10.67
CA ARG A 309 -39.01 -4.42 12.01
C ARG A 309 -39.87 -3.33 12.64
N VAL A 310 -40.33 -2.34 11.87
CA VAL A 310 -41.24 -1.29 12.34
C VAL A 310 -42.62 -1.89 12.66
N MET A 311 -43.15 -2.78 11.82
CA MET A 311 -44.46 -3.42 12.06
C MET A 311 -44.47 -4.34 13.30
N LEU A 312 -43.31 -4.83 13.73
CA LEU A 312 -43.16 -5.55 15.01
C LEU A 312 -43.21 -4.63 16.24
N THR A 313 -43.06 -3.32 16.06
CA THR A 313 -43.14 -2.34 17.14
C THR A 313 -44.60 -2.03 17.44
N LYS A 314 -45.06 -2.42 18.63
CA LYS A 314 -46.44 -2.20 19.08
C LYS A 314 -46.81 -0.72 18.99
N GLY A 315 -47.92 -0.43 18.33
CA GLY A 315 -48.45 0.94 18.18
C GLY A 315 -47.86 1.74 17.02
N ALA A 316 -46.92 1.20 16.24
CA ALA A 316 -46.41 1.87 15.05
C ALA A 316 -47.44 1.83 13.90
N PRO A 317 -47.81 2.97 13.30
CA PRO A 317 -48.77 2.98 12.19
C PRO A 317 -48.13 2.46 10.89
N LEU A 318 -48.96 1.93 9.98
CA LEU A 318 -48.49 1.40 8.69
C LEU A 318 -47.69 2.44 7.89
N GLN A 319 -48.15 3.69 7.87
CA GLN A 319 -47.49 4.80 7.19
C GLN A 319 -46.05 5.00 7.69
N MET A 320 -45.83 4.83 8.99
CA MET A 320 -44.50 4.91 9.59
C MET A 320 -43.57 3.79 9.09
N GLY A 321 -44.11 2.57 8.93
CA GLY A 321 -43.38 1.47 8.31
C GLY A 321 -42.92 1.82 6.89
N ILE A 322 -43.82 2.37 6.07
CA ILE A 322 -43.53 2.78 4.70
C ILE A 322 -42.47 3.89 4.68
N THR A 323 -42.62 4.90 5.53
CA THR A 323 -41.65 6.01 5.67
C THR A 323 -40.25 5.49 5.96
N ILE A 324 -40.10 4.62 6.98
CA ILE A 324 -38.79 4.06 7.33
C ILE A 324 -38.23 3.20 6.21
N ALA A 325 -39.06 2.39 5.55
CA ALA A 325 -38.61 1.55 4.44
C ALA A 325 -38.05 2.38 3.27
N VAL A 326 -38.77 3.42 2.85
CA VAL A 326 -38.36 4.32 1.77
C VAL A 326 -37.11 5.11 2.18
N ALA A 327 -37.06 5.60 3.42
CA ALA A 327 -35.89 6.29 3.94
C ALA A 327 -34.66 5.37 3.98
N THR A 328 -34.79 4.14 4.48
CA THR A 328 -33.71 3.13 4.48
C THR A 328 -33.23 2.83 3.06
N TYR A 329 -34.14 2.66 2.10
CA TYR A 329 -33.76 2.47 0.70
C TYR A 329 -32.90 3.63 0.19
N ALA A 330 -33.39 4.87 0.35
CA ALA A 330 -32.69 6.07 -0.12
C ALA A 330 -31.32 6.24 0.57
N THR A 331 -31.25 5.99 1.88
CA THR A 331 -30.01 6.09 2.66
C THR A 331 -28.98 5.05 2.22
N VAL A 332 -29.37 3.80 1.99
CA VAL A 332 -28.45 2.74 1.54
C VAL A 332 -27.92 3.04 0.14
N VAL A 333 -28.78 3.46 -0.79
CA VAL A 333 -28.36 3.84 -2.15
C VAL A 333 -27.38 5.03 -2.10
N PHE A 334 -27.69 6.05 -1.29
CA PHE A 334 -26.79 7.20 -1.12
C PHE A 334 -25.44 6.78 -0.50
N ALA A 335 -25.47 5.94 0.53
CA ALA A 335 -24.27 5.49 1.23
C ALA A 335 -23.34 4.70 0.31
N VAL A 336 -23.89 3.76 -0.48
CA VAL A 336 -23.12 2.98 -1.45
C VAL A 336 -22.59 3.88 -2.57
N ALA A 337 -23.41 4.80 -3.09
CA ALA A 337 -22.93 5.77 -4.08
C ALA A 337 -21.76 6.61 -3.55
N GLY A 338 -21.83 7.08 -2.30
CA GLY A 338 -20.73 7.77 -1.63
C GLY A 338 -19.49 6.88 -1.46
N GLY A 339 -19.67 5.65 -0.98
CA GLY A 339 -18.61 4.66 -0.83
C GLY A 339 -17.95 4.26 -2.14
N THR A 340 -18.65 4.34 -3.26
CA THR A 340 -18.07 4.09 -4.58
C THR A 340 -17.42 5.32 -5.21
N ILE A 341 -18.13 6.45 -5.23
CA ILE A 341 -17.73 7.61 -6.01
C ILE A 341 -16.59 8.36 -5.32
N VAL A 342 -16.59 8.45 -3.98
CA VAL A 342 -15.56 9.21 -3.25
C VAL A 342 -14.16 8.64 -3.47
N PRO A 343 -13.89 7.32 -3.28
CA PRO A 343 -12.56 6.78 -3.54
C PRO A 343 -12.10 6.94 -4.99
N LEU A 344 -13.00 6.72 -5.96
CA LEU A 344 -12.70 6.90 -7.39
C LEU A 344 -12.39 8.37 -7.72
N ALA A 345 -13.09 9.32 -7.10
CA ALA A 345 -12.85 10.74 -7.28
C ALA A 345 -11.51 11.16 -6.68
N LEU A 346 -11.16 10.67 -5.49
CA LEU A 346 -9.88 10.94 -4.84
C LEU A 346 -8.71 10.46 -5.69
N GLN A 347 -8.76 9.23 -6.20
CA GLN A 347 -7.72 8.69 -7.07
C GLN A 347 -7.50 9.56 -8.31
N ARG A 348 -8.57 10.04 -8.95
CA ARG A 348 -8.47 10.89 -10.15
C ARG A 348 -7.82 12.24 -9.91
N ILE A 349 -7.94 12.79 -8.71
CA ILE A 349 -7.30 14.07 -8.35
C ILE A 349 -5.92 13.86 -7.70
N GLY A 350 -5.41 12.63 -7.70
CA GLY A 350 -4.09 12.28 -7.15
C GLY A 350 -4.04 12.25 -5.62
N LEU A 351 -5.20 12.15 -4.94
CA LEU A 351 -5.26 11.96 -3.50
C LEU A 351 -5.40 10.47 -3.17
N ASP A 352 -4.67 10.04 -2.15
CA ASP A 352 -4.71 8.67 -1.65
C ASP A 352 -6.12 8.33 -1.11
N PRO A 353 -6.84 7.37 -1.72
CA PRO A 353 -8.19 6.98 -1.33
C PRO A 353 -8.25 6.22 0.00
N CYS A 354 -7.12 5.74 0.54
CA CYS A 354 -7.07 5.08 1.85
C CYS A 354 -7.17 6.07 3.02
N ASN A 355 -6.93 7.37 2.78
CA ASN A 355 -6.97 8.37 3.85
C ASN A 355 -8.38 8.57 4.43
N LEU A 356 -8.61 8.05 5.66
CA LEU A 356 -9.78 8.31 6.51
C LEU A 356 -11.13 7.88 5.93
N SER A 357 -11.13 7.02 4.90
CA SER A 357 -12.33 6.76 4.10
C SER A 357 -13.48 6.10 4.86
N SER A 358 -13.25 5.16 5.78
CA SER A 358 -14.36 4.49 6.49
C SER A 358 -15.04 5.40 7.54
N PRO A 359 -14.32 5.99 8.50
CA PRO A 359 -14.95 6.84 9.50
C PRO A 359 -15.57 8.13 8.92
N MET A 360 -14.91 8.77 7.94
CA MET A 360 -15.47 9.97 7.30
C MET A 360 -16.74 9.67 6.51
N LEU A 361 -16.78 8.54 5.78
CA LEU A 361 -17.95 8.13 5.03
C LEU A 361 -19.12 7.78 5.95
N ALA A 362 -18.85 7.15 7.11
CA ALA A 362 -19.87 6.90 8.12
C ALA A 362 -20.48 8.22 8.63
N THR A 363 -19.65 9.21 8.99
CA THR A 363 -20.16 10.53 9.43
C THR A 363 -20.98 11.25 8.36
N LEU A 364 -20.53 11.21 7.10
CA LEU A 364 -21.29 11.79 5.98
C LEU A 364 -22.65 11.08 5.82
N THR A 365 -22.64 9.75 5.90
CA THR A 365 -23.84 8.93 5.77
C THR A 365 -24.79 9.13 6.94
N ASP A 366 -24.30 9.38 8.15
CA ASP A 366 -25.13 9.68 9.31
C ASP A 366 -25.88 11.01 9.12
N ILE A 367 -25.18 12.07 8.70
CA ILE A 367 -25.80 13.37 8.43
C ILE A 367 -26.85 13.24 7.30
N MET A 368 -26.47 12.58 6.22
CA MET A 368 -27.34 12.40 5.06
C MET A 368 -28.50 11.44 5.35
N GLY A 369 -28.30 10.43 6.19
CA GLY A 369 -29.33 9.50 6.63
C GLY A 369 -30.41 10.20 7.45
N VAL A 370 -30.01 11.06 8.41
CA VAL A 370 -30.96 11.90 9.16
C VAL A 370 -31.72 12.82 8.21
N LEU A 371 -31.03 13.48 7.28
CA LEU A 371 -31.67 14.37 6.30
C LEU A 371 -32.70 13.63 5.43
N LEU A 372 -32.31 12.48 4.85
CA LEU A 372 -33.17 11.68 3.99
C LEU A 372 -34.38 11.15 4.77
N LEU A 373 -34.20 10.71 6.01
CA LEU A 373 -35.32 10.33 6.86
C LEU A 373 -36.29 11.47 7.06
N CYS A 374 -35.81 12.66 7.43
CA CYS A 374 -36.64 13.84 7.64
C CYS A 374 -37.40 14.23 6.36
N VAL A 375 -36.72 14.29 5.22
CA VAL A 375 -37.32 14.63 3.92
C VAL A 375 -38.40 13.63 3.52
N VAL A 376 -38.11 12.33 3.61
CA VAL A 376 -39.10 11.26 3.30
C VAL A 376 -40.27 11.31 4.27
N SER A 377 -40.00 11.56 5.55
CA SER A 377 -41.03 11.65 6.58
C SER A 377 -41.97 12.82 6.35
N THR A 378 -41.46 14.01 6.00
CA THR A 378 -42.31 15.14 5.61
C THR A 378 -43.17 14.80 4.40
N ALA A 379 -42.60 14.16 3.37
CA ALA A 379 -43.33 13.81 2.16
C ALA A 379 -44.45 12.76 2.40
N VAL A 380 -44.22 11.79 3.28
CA VAL A 380 -45.16 10.66 3.50
C VAL A 380 -46.15 10.94 4.63
N LEU A 381 -45.71 11.53 5.74
CA LEU A 381 -46.51 11.71 6.96
C LEU A 381 -47.22 13.08 7.01
N GLU A 382 -46.68 14.10 6.35
CA GLU A 382 -47.27 15.45 6.30
C GLU A 382 -47.47 15.96 4.85
N PRO A 383 -48.24 15.25 4.00
CA PRO A 383 -48.45 15.66 2.62
C PRO A 383 -49.12 17.05 2.54
N GLY A 384 -48.34 18.07 2.18
CA GLY A 384 -48.78 19.47 2.10
C GLY A 384 -47.86 20.47 2.84
N VAL A 385 -47.00 20.00 3.73
CA VAL A 385 -45.95 20.82 4.36
C VAL A 385 -44.71 20.78 3.45
N ARG A 386 -44.25 21.94 2.94
CA ARG A 386 -42.97 21.98 2.22
C ARG A 386 -41.85 21.75 3.22
N ALA A 387 -40.89 20.88 2.85
CA ALA A 387 -39.65 20.75 3.59
C ALA A 387 -39.04 22.15 3.77
N PRO A 388 -38.60 22.51 4.99
CA PRO A 388 -38.16 23.85 5.34
C PRO A 388 -36.95 24.30 4.56
#